data_AF-A0A354F4W5-F1
#
_entry.id   AF-A0A354F4W5-F1
#
_cell.length_a   1.000
_cell.length_b   1.000
_cell.length_c   1.000
_cell.angle_alpha   90.00
_cell.angle_beta   90.00
_cell.angle_gamma   90.00
#
_symmetry.space_group_name_H-M   'P 1'
#
loop_
_entity.id
_entity.type
_entity.pdbx_description
1 polymer ?
#
loop_
_entity_poly.entity_id
_entity_poly.type
_entity_poly.pdbx_seq_one_letter_code
_entity_poly.pdbx_strand_id
1 'polypeptide(L)'
;MIRFLSINKKLLIAFLLLIGVFVLLSPEIKENPRYYLFEKPFSSTVNLIQSGFFFIFDGISNTWNGYIYLINIKEENNRLIEENNRLKAESVVLQEKALAGDRLQQLLDIKDTLNISYNAAGIIAKDPSNWYSAIVINKGERDRLRPNLGVITAEGVVGRIVKTAASYSRVLLLTDRNSAVAGLIQRTGDEGIVAGMGGRTLQLNFIMIDS
;
A
#
# COMPACT_ATOMS: atom_id res chain seq x y z
N MET A 1 -28.03 57.68 -31.30
CA MET A 1 -26.60 58.00 -31.03
C MET A 1 -26.14 57.67 -29.59
N ILE A 2 -26.99 57.18 -28.67
CA ILE A 2 -26.60 56.92 -27.25
C ILE A 2 -26.52 55.42 -26.89
N ARG A 3 -26.85 54.51 -27.82
CA ARG A 3 -26.86 53.06 -27.57
C ARG A 3 -25.57 52.33 -27.97
N PHE A 4 -24.52 53.06 -28.35
CA PHE A 4 -23.20 52.51 -28.68
C PHE A 4 -22.22 52.54 -27.47
N LEU A 5 -22.64 53.12 -26.33
CA LEU A 5 -21.77 53.32 -25.16
C LEU A 5 -21.79 52.16 -24.15
N SER A 6 -22.65 51.16 -24.30
CA SER A 6 -22.80 50.07 -23.32
C SER A 6 -22.19 48.73 -23.74
N ILE A 7 -21.75 48.58 -24.99
CA ILE A 7 -21.20 47.32 -25.52
C ILE A 7 -19.69 47.40 -25.49
N ASN A 8 -19.12 47.08 -24.33
CA ASN A 8 -17.68 47.01 -24.02
C ASN A 8 -17.14 48.25 -23.29
N LYS A 9 -17.55 48.42 -22.04
CA LYS A 9 -16.90 49.33 -21.07
C LYS A 9 -15.37 49.16 -21.07
N LYS A 10 -14.88 47.93 -21.30
CA LYS A 10 -13.44 47.61 -21.45
C LYS A 10 -12.78 48.29 -22.66
N LEU A 11 -13.46 48.38 -23.80
CA LEU A 11 -12.97 49.04 -25.02
C LEU A 11 -12.97 50.56 -24.87
N LEU A 12 -13.99 51.11 -24.19
CA LEU A 12 -14.06 52.54 -23.89
C LEU A 12 -12.95 52.94 -22.89
N ILE A 13 -12.71 52.12 -21.87
CA ILE A 13 -11.60 52.30 -20.92
C ILE A 13 -10.24 52.18 -21.64
N ALA A 14 -10.08 51.20 -22.53
CA ALA A 14 -8.85 51.04 -23.33
C ALA A 14 -8.61 52.24 -24.26
N PHE A 15 -9.66 52.76 -24.90
CA PHE A 15 -9.59 53.95 -25.75
C PHE A 15 -9.23 55.21 -24.95
N LEU A 16 -9.79 55.36 -23.74
CA LEU A 16 -9.52 56.48 -22.84
C LEU A 16 -8.09 56.41 -22.26
N LEU A 17 -7.60 55.20 -21.94
CA LEU A 17 -6.20 54.95 -21.58
C LEU A 17 -5.25 55.27 -22.73
N LEU A 18 -5.60 54.88 -23.96
CA LEU A 18 -4.78 55.11 -25.14
C LEU A 18 -4.69 56.60 -25.49
N ILE A 19 -5.78 57.36 -25.33
CA ILE A 19 -5.78 58.83 -25.43
C ILE A 19 -4.90 59.44 -24.33
N GLY A 20 -5.00 58.94 -23.09
CA GLY A 20 -4.15 59.41 -21.99
C GLY A 20 -2.66 59.21 -22.26
N VAL A 21 -2.29 58.05 -22.81
CA VAL A 21 -0.91 57.74 -23.21
C VAL A 21 -0.45 58.61 -24.38
N PHE A 22 -1.34 58.92 -25.34
CA PHE A 22 -1.02 59.77 -26.49
C PHE A 22 -0.78 61.23 -26.07
N VAL A 23 -1.59 61.75 -25.14
CA VAL A 23 -1.39 63.09 -24.55
C VAL A 23 -0.10 63.16 -23.72
N LEU A 24 0.25 62.07 -23.04
CA LEU A 24 1.51 61.97 -22.27
C LEU A 24 2.75 61.86 -23.15
N LEU A 25 2.62 61.28 -24.34
CA LEU A 25 3.73 61.08 -25.28
C LEU A 25 3.95 62.26 -26.23
N SER A 26 3.09 63.28 -26.27
CA SER A 26 3.27 64.44 -27.16
C SER A 26 4.45 65.31 -26.71
N PRO A 27 5.63 65.22 -27.33
CA PRO A 27 6.75 66.10 -27.04
C PRO A 27 6.51 67.39 -27.84
N GLU A 28 6.93 68.54 -27.32
CA GLU A 28 6.95 69.82 -28.04
C GLU A 28 5.60 70.50 -28.33
N ILE A 29 5.04 71.12 -27.29
CA ILE A 29 4.61 72.52 -27.43
C ILE A 29 5.46 73.34 -26.46
N LYS A 30 6.77 73.37 -26.72
CA LYS A 30 7.69 74.36 -26.17
C LYS A 30 7.53 75.64 -26.99
N GLU A 31 7.57 76.79 -26.31
CA GLU A 31 7.55 78.17 -26.84
C GLU A 31 6.23 78.96 -26.74
N ASN A 32 5.53 78.90 -25.60
CA ASN A 32 4.77 80.09 -25.19
C ASN A 32 4.75 80.29 -23.65
N PRO A 33 5.15 81.45 -23.09
CA PRO A 33 5.42 81.61 -21.65
C PRO A 33 4.17 81.64 -20.74
N ARG A 34 2.96 81.41 -21.27
CA ARG A 34 1.70 81.58 -20.53
C ARG A 34 1.17 80.31 -19.84
N TYR A 35 1.83 79.16 -19.96
CA TYR A 35 1.35 77.87 -19.41
C TYR A 35 2.16 77.31 -18.23
N TYR A 36 3.04 78.11 -17.62
CA TYR A 36 3.89 77.70 -16.49
C TYR A 36 3.13 77.40 -15.17
N LEU A 37 1.82 77.69 -15.09
CA LEU A 37 1.03 77.51 -13.87
C LEU A 37 0.48 76.09 -13.69
N PHE A 38 0.47 75.27 -14.74
CA PHE A 38 -0.13 73.92 -14.72
C PHE A 38 0.88 72.76 -14.66
N GLU A 39 2.19 73.03 -14.64
CA GLU A 39 3.21 71.97 -14.69
C GLU A 39 3.55 71.33 -13.33
N LYS A 40 3.26 71.96 -12.20
CA LYS A 40 3.65 71.42 -10.88
C LYS A 40 2.72 70.37 -10.24
N PRO A 41 1.41 70.28 -10.55
CA PRO A 41 0.58 69.17 -10.04
C PRO A 41 0.64 67.91 -10.93
N PHE A 42 1.01 68.04 -12.20
CA PHE A 42 0.82 66.95 -13.17
C PHE A 42 1.92 65.88 -13.09
N SER A 43 3.19 66.28 -12.95
CA SER A 43 4.33 65.34 -12.80
C SER A 43 4.29 64.56 -11.47
N SER A 44 3.71 65.14 -10.42
CA SER A 44 3.48 64.48 -9.13
C SER A 44 2.39 63.41 -9.20
N THR A 45 1.42 63.57 -10.11
CA THR A 45 0.31 62.63 -10.30
C THR A 45 0.73 61.42 -11.13
N VAL A 46 1.60 61.63 -12.14
CA VAL A 46 2.14 60.56 -12.98
C VAL A 46 3.06 59.63 -12.19
N ASN A 47 3.93 60.17 -11.33
CA ASN A 47 4.80 59.37 -10.46
C ASN A 47 4.02 58.54 -9.42
N LEU A 48 2.90 59.06 -8.91
CA LEU A 48 2.03 58.34 -7.97
C LEU A 48 1.32 57.15 -8.65
N ILE A 49 0.87 57.33 -9.89
CA ILE A 49 0.23 56.28 -10.69
C ILE A 49 1.26 55.22 -11.12
N GLN A 50 2.49 55.61 -11.48
CA GLN A 50 3.57 54.68 -11.81
C GLN A 50 3.96 53.82 -10.60
N SER A 51 4.12 54.43 -9.43
CA SER A 51 4.46 53.73 -8.18
C SER A 51 3.32 52.82 -7.71
N GLY A 52 2.06 53.27 -7.83
CA GLY A 52 0.88 52.46 -7.52
C GLY A 52 0.69 51.26 -8.44
N PHE A 53 1.12 51.36 -9.70
CA PHE A 53 1.10 50.23 -10.65
C PHE A 53 2.06 49.11 -10.25
N PHE A 54 3.26 49.43 -9.75
CA PHE A 54 4.22 48.42 -9.29
C PHE A 54 3.73 47.68 -8.02
N PHE A 55 3.10 48.38 -7.08
CA PHE A 55 2.50 47.72 -5.89
C PHE A 55 1.36 46.75 -6.22
N ILE A 56 0.60 47.01 -7.29
CA ILE A 56 -0.50 46.14 -7.72
C ILE A 56 0.02 44.90 -8.45
N PHE A 57 1.08 45.01 -9.25
CA PHE A 57 1.62 43.89 -10.01
C PHE A 57 2.42 42.89 -9.16
N ASP A 58 3.20 43.36 -8.17
CA ASP A 58 4.00 42.46 -7.32
C ASP A 58 3.15 41.69 -6.29
N GLY A 59 2.06 42.30 -5.80
CA GLY A 59 1.12 41.64 -4.88
C GLY A 59 0.25 40.56 -5.52
N ILE A 60 -0.11 40.73 -6.80
CA ILE A 60 -0.91 39.74 -7.55
C ILE A 60 -0.04 38.54 -7.94
N SER A 61 1.22 38.77 -8.32
CA SER A 61 2.19 37.72 -8.65
C SER A 61 2.48 36.77 -7.48
N ASN A 62 2.62 37.29 -6.25
CA ASN A 62 2.87 36.47 -5.07
C ASN A 62 1.64 35.70 -4.57
N THR A 63 0.43 36.19 -4.83
CA THR A 63 -0.80 35.52 -4.38
C THR A 63 -1.22 34.39 -5.35
N TRP A 64 -0.95 34.55 -6.66
CA TRP A 64 -1.23 33.51 -7.66
C TRP A 64 -0.29 32.29 -7.57
N ASN A 65 1.00 32.52 -7.27
CA ASN A 65 1.97 31.42 -7.11
C ASN A 65 1.67 30.54 -5.89
N GLY A 66 1.17 31.10 -4.78
CA GLY A 66 0.82 30.34 -3.58
C GLY A 66 -0.32 29.33 -3.79
N TYR A 67 -1.36 29.71 -4.53
CA TYR A 67 -2.52 28.84 -4.77
C TYR A 67 -2.19 27.67 -5.72
N ILE A 68 -1.44 27.92 -6.80
CA ILE A 68 -0.99 26.86 -7.73
C ILE A 68 0.04 25.93 -7.06
N TYR A 69 0.93 26.48 -6.21
CA TYR A 69 1.89 25.68 -5.44
C TYR A 69 1.21 24.72 -4.45
N LEU A 70 0.14 25.17 -3.77
CA LEU A 70 -0.64 24.34 -2.85
C LEU A 70 -1.39 23.20 -3.55
N ILE A 71 -1.90 23.42 -4.77
CA ILE A 71 -2.54 22.37 -5.57
C ILE A 71 -1.51 21.34 -6.04
N ASN A 72 -0.36 21.79 -6.57
CA ASN A 72 0.71 20.88 -6.99
C ASN A 72 1.26 20.04 -5.82
N ILE A 73 1.40 20.63 -4.63
CA ILE A 73 1.82 19.87 -3.44
C ILE A 73 0.76 18.83 -3.04
N LYS A 74 -0.53 19.17 -3.13
CA LYS A 74 -1.60 18.23 -2.78
C LYS A 74 -1.69 17.08 -3.78
N GLU A 75 -1.56 17.36 -5.07
CA GLU A 75 -1.48 16.32 -6.11
C GLU A 75 -0.24 15.45 -5.94
N GLU A 76 0.92 16.06 -5.67
CA GLU A 76 2.16 15.32 -5.42
C GLU A 76 2.07 14.48 -4.14
N ASN A 77 1.46 14.99 -3.08
CA ASN A 77 1.25 14.25 -1.84
C ASN A 77 0.31 13.05 -2.07
N ASN A 78 -0.79 13.25 -2.78
CA ASN A 78 -1.70 12.16 -3.15
C ASN A 78 -0.99 11.11 -4.01
N ARG A 79 -0.20 11.54 -5.01
CA ARG A 79 0.61 10.66 -5.85
C ARG A 79 1.62 9.86 -5.02
N LEU A 80 2.31 10.51 -4.09
CA LEU A 80 3.26 9.85 -3.18
C LEU A 80 2.56 8.87 -2.23
N ILE A 81 1.36 9.19 -1.74
CA ILE A 81 0.54 8.27 -0.92
C ILE A 81 0.15 7.04 -1.75
N GLU A 82 -0.33 7.23 -2.98
CA GLU A 82 -0.66 6.13 -3.89
C GLU A 82 0.55 5.26 -4.21
N GLU A 83 1.69 5.87 -4.55
CA GLU A 83 2.97 5.18 -4.79
C GLU A 83 3.42 4.41 -3.55
N ASN A 84 3.32 5.01 -2.35
CA ASN A 84 3.69 4.36 -1.09
C ASN A 84 2.78 3.17 -0.79
N ASN A 85 1.47 3.30 -1.03
CA ASN A 85 0.52 2.21 -0.86
C ASN A 85 0.78 1.08 -1.86
N ARG A 86 1.10 1.41 -3.11
CA ARG A 86 1.48 0.43 -4.14
C ARG A 86 2.74 -0.32 -3.74
N LEU A 87 3.79 0.40 -3.34
CA LEU A 87 5.08 -0.18 -2.91
C LEU A 87 4.91 -1.05 -1.66
N LYS A 88 4.07 -0.65 -0.70
CA LYS A 88 3.73 -1.47 0.46
C LYS A 88 3.03 -2.77 0.05
N ALA A 89 2.05 -2.70 -0.85
CA ALA A 89 1.36 -3.90 -1.34
C ALA A 89 2.33 -4.84 -2.08
N GLU A 90 3.20 -4.30 -2.93
CA GLU A 90 4.22 -5.07 -3.63
C GLU A 90 5.24 -5.71 -2.66
N SER A 91 5.67 -4.98 -1.64
CA SER A 91 6.55 -5.50 -0.59
C SER A 91 5.92 -6.68 0.15
N VAL A 92 4.63 -6.63 0.48
CA VAL A 92 3.92 -7.74 1.13
C VAL A 92 3.92 -8.97 0.23
N VAL A 93 3.60 -8.80 -1.07
CA VAL A 93 3.60 -9.90 -2.04
C VAL A 93 4.99 -10.51 -2.21
N LEU A 94 6.04 -9.69 -2.29
CA LEU A 94 7.42 -10.17 -2.39
C LEU A 94 7.85 -10.93 -1.14
N GLN A 95 7.45 -10.46 0.04
CA GLN A 95 7.75 -11.12 1.30
C GLN A 95 7.05 -12.49 1.42
N GLU A 96 5.78 -12.60 1.00
CA GLU A 96 5.09 -13.89 0.93
C GLU A 96 5.75 -14.86 -0.05
N LYS A 97 6.20 -14.38 -1.22
CA LYS A 97 6.93 -15.20 -2.20
C LYS A 97 8.28 -15.69 -1.66
N ALA A 98 9.02 -14.84 -0.95
CA ALA A 98 10.27 -15.23 -0.31
C ALA A 98 10.04 -16.35 0.73
N LEU A 99 9.05 -16.17 1.61
CA LEU A 99 8.67 -17.20 2.59
C LEU A 99 8.22 -18.52 1.94
N ALA A 100 7.54 -18.45 0.79
CA ALA A 100 7.19 -19.64 0.03
C ALA A 100 8.42 -20.34 -0.58
N GLY A 101 9.41 -19.58 -1.02
CA GLY A 101 10.71 -20.09 -1.49
C GLY A 101 11.48 -20.83 -0.39
N ASP A 102 11.59 -20.22 0.79
CA ASP A 102 12.26 -20.83 1.95
C ASP A 102 11.58 -22.15 2.35
N ARG A 103 10.24 -22.18 2.38
CA ARG A 103 9.47 -23.41 2.64
C ARG A 103 9.69 -24.47 1.58
N LEU A 104 9.78 -24.09 0.30
CA LEU A 104 10.05 -25.03 -0.78
C LEU A 104 11.43 -25.66 -0.63
N GLN A 105 12.43 -24.85 -0.28
CA GLN A 105 13.79 -25.33 -0.02
C GLN A 105 13.82 -26.33 1.14
N GLN A 106 13.16 -26.02 2.25
CA GLN A 106 13.02 -26.95 3.37
C GLN A 106 12.34 -28.28 2.98
N LEU A 107 11.33 -28.25 2.12
CA LEU A 107 10.68 -29.46 1.60
C LEU A 107 11.59 -30.28 0.67
N LEU A 108 12.53 -29.64 -0.03
CA LEU A 108 13.55 -30.31 -0.83
C LEU A 108 14.61 -30.96 0.06
N ASP A 109 15.02 -30.33 1.15
CA ASP A 109 16.01 -30.90 2.09
C ASP A 109 15.48 -32.18 2.77
N ILE A 110 14.16 -32.25 3.02
CA ILE A 110 13.49 -33.49 3.49
C ILE A 110 13.66 -34.62 2.46
N LYS A 111 13.60 -34.32 1.16
CA LYS A 111 13.75 -35.31 0.08
C LYS A 111 15.06 -36.08 0.17
N ASP A 112 16.13 -35.34 0.41
CA ASP A 112 17.49 -35.88 0.35
C ASP A 112 17.85 -36.67 1.61
N THR A 113 17.14 -36.43 2.72
CA THR A 113 17.39 -37.06 4.02
C THR A 113 16.54 -38.32 4.26
N LEU A 114 15.33 -38.37 3.70
CA LEU A 114 14.35 -39.41 3.99
C LEU A 114 14.05 -40.22 2.72
N ASN A 115 14.53 -41.47 2.67
CA ASN A 115 14.33 -42.42 1.56
C ASN A 115 12.91 -43.02 1.55
N ILE A 116 11.88 -42.18 1.74
CA ILE A 116 10.47 -42.52 1.81
C ILE A 116 9.70 -41.75 0.73
N SER A 117 8.69 -42.39 0.14
CA SER A 117 7.81 -41.73 -0.83
C SER A 117 6.89 -40.74 -0.12
N TYR A 118 6.92 -39.46 -0.51
CA TYR A 118 6.08 -38.42 0.05
C TYR A 118 5.38 -37.60 -1.05
N ASN A 119 4.27 -36.96 -0.68
CA ASN A 119 3.52 -36.06 -1.56
C ASN A 119 3.47 -34.67 -0.92
N ALA A 120 4.09 -33.68 -1.57
CA ALA A 120 3.96 -32.29 -1.16
C ALA A 120 2.50 -31.82 -1.34
N ALA A 121 1.93 -31.24 -0.29
CA ALA A 121 0.55 -30.78 -0.26
C ALA A 121 0.47 -29.40 0.42
N GLY A 122 -0.41 -28.54 -0.10
CA GLY A 122 -0.75 -27.25 0.49
C GLY A 122 -2.03 -27.34 1.32
N ILE A 123 -2.11 -26.51 2.37
CA ILE A 123 -3.31 -26.36 3.19
C ILE A 123 -4.30 -25.47 2.46
N ILE A 124 -5.54 -25.93 2.27
CA ILE A 124 -6.62 -25.20 1.60
C ILE A 124 -7.74 -24.78 2.54
N ALA A 125 -7.86 -25.43 3.69
CA ALA A 125 -8.79 -25.01 4.74
C ALA A 125 -8.28 -25.44 6.11
N LYS A 126 -8.67 -24.68 7.13
CA LYS A 126 -8.52 -25.02 8.54
C LYS A 126 -9.92 -25.03 9.15
N ASP A 127 -10.23 -26.06 9.91
CA ASP A 127 -11.50 -26.12 10.62
C ASP A 127 -11.53 -25.03 11.71
N PRO A 128 -12.48 -24.07 11.68
CA PRO A 128 -12.60 -23.05 12.72
C PRO A 128 -13.33 -23.56 13.96
N SER A 129 -13.93 -24.75 13.91
CA SER A 129 -14.69 -25.30 15.03
C SER A 129 -13.75 -25.74 16.16
N ASN A 130 -14.13 -25.40 17.39
CA ASN A 130 -13.32 -25.70 18.58
C ASN A 130 -13.48 -27.17 19.05
N TRP A 131 -14.17 -28.00 18.28
CA TRP A 131 -14.42 -29.41 18.62
C TRP A 131 -13.33 -30.34 18.11
N TYR A 132 -12.74 -30.05 16.95
CA TYR A 132 -11.66 -30.84 16.37
C TYR A 132 -10.60 -29.95 15.72
N SER A 133 -9.34 -30.16 16.07
CA SER A 133 -8.19 -29.56 15.42
C SER A 133 -7.87 -30.31 14.13
N ALA A 134 -8.47 -29.88 13.01
CA ALA A 134 -8.27 -30.50 11.70
C ALA A 134 -7.93 -29.47 10.61
N ILE A 135 -7.15 -29.91 9.63
CA ILE A 135 -6.83 -29.15 8.41
C ILE A 135 -7.20 -29.95 7.17
N VAL A 136 -7.41 -29.25 6.06
CA VAL A 136 -7.69 -29.85 4.75
C VAL A 136 -6.55 -29.52 3.80
N ILE A 137 -6.03 -30.54 3.11
CA ILE A 137 -4.93 -30.43 2.15
C ILE A 137 -5.44 -30.64 0.71
N ASN A 138 -4.78 -30.01 -0.26
CA ASN A 138 -5.12 -30.06 -1.69
C ASN A 138 -4.68 -31.35 -2.41
N LYS A 139 -4.59 -32.46 -1.69
CA LYS A 139 -4.15 -33.76 -2.19
C LYS A 139 -5.10 -34.85 -1.71
N GLY A 140 -5.39 -35.82 -2.56
CA GLY A 140 -6.43 -36.81 -2.33
C GLY A 140 -6.10 -38.20 -2.84
N GLU A 141 -7.14 -38.99 -3.09
CA GLU A 141 -7.03 -40.36 -3.58
C GLU A 141 -6.35 -40.44 -4.95
N ARG A 142 -6.52 -39.42 -5.79
CA ARG A 142 -5.83 -39.29 -7.10
C ARG A 142 -4.31 -39.17 -6.95
N ASP A 143 -3.85 -38.60 -5.83
CA ASP A 143 -2.43 -38.50 -5.47
C ASP A 143 -1.96 -39.73 -4.68
N ARG A 144 -2.76 -40.81 -4.64
CA ARG A 144 -2.53 -42.06 -3.90
C ARG A 144 -2.51 -41.90 -2.37
N LEU A 145 -3.06 -40.82 -1.83
CA LEU A 145 -3.21 -40.68 -0.39
C LEU A 145 -4.27 -41.65 0.15
N ARG A 146 -4.05 -42.12 1.38
CA ARG A 146 -4.92 -43.06 2.10
C ARG A 146 -5.09 -42.60 3.55
N PRO A 147 -6.21 -42.95 4.22
CA PRO A 147 -6.33 -42.78 5.67
C PRO A 147 -5.16 -43.45 6.42
N ASN A 148 -4.82 -42.91 7.58
CA ASN A 148 -3.70 -43.27 8.46
C ASN A 148 -2.28 -42.93 7.97
N LEU A 149 -2.12 -42.29 6.81
CA LEU A 149 -0.81 -41.73 6.44
C LEU A 149 -0.42 -40.56 7.36
N GLY A 150 0.85 -40.50 7.75
CA GLY A 150 1.42 -39.41 8.52
C GLY A 150 1.62 -38.16 7.68
N VAL A 151 1.45 -36.99 8.32
CA VAL A 151 1.68 -35.68 7.72
C VAL A 151 2.78 -34.98 8.52
N ILE A 152 3.83 -34.56 7.82
CA ILE A 152 5.04 -33.97 8.41
C ILE A 152 5.38 -32.64 7.72
N THR A 153 6.11 -31.79 8.43
CA THR A 153 6.81 -30.61 7.90
C THR A 153 8.31 -30.78 8.15
N ALA A 154 9.12 -29.81 7.71
CA ALA A 154 10.55 -29.79 8.00
C ALA A 154 10.86 -29.70 9.50
N GLU A 155 9.95 -29.14 10.30
CA GLU A 155 10.13 -28.97 11.74
C GLU A 155 9.64 -30.17 12.56
N GLY A 156 8.77 -31.02 12.00
CA GLY A 156 8.29 -32.20 12.71
C GLY A 156 6.94 -32.73 12.23
N VAL A 157 6.34 -33.60 13.05
CA VAL A 157 5.06 -34.26 12.74
C VAL A 157 3.90 -33.31 13.02
N VAL A 158 2.97 -33.23 12.07
CA VAL A 158 1.76 -32.39 12.17
C VAL A 158 0.55 -33.20 12.60
N GLY A 159 0.40 -34.42 12.07
CA GLY A 159 -0.80 -35.22 12.28
C GLY A 159 -0.89 -36.42 11.36
N ARG A 160 -2.13 -36.92 11.18
CA ARG A 160 -2.43 -38.05 10.29
C ARG A 160 -3.68 -37.81 9.46
N ILE A 161 -3.74 -38.41 8.28
CA ILE A 161 -4.92 -38.37 7.42
C ILE A 161 -6.03 -39.22 8.04
N VAL A 162 -7.19 -38.63 8.29
CA VAL A 162 -8.37 -39.36 8.81
C VAL A 162 -9.38 -39.68 7.73
N LYS A 163 -9.43 -38.88 6.67
CA LYS A 163 -10.34 -39.08 5.55
C LYS A 163 -9.73 -38.55 4.27
N THR A 164 -9.88 -39.30 3.18
CA THR A 164 -9.50 -38.90 1.84
C THR A 164 -10.75 -38.71 0.98
N ALA A 165 -10.67 -37.78 0.04
CA ALA A 165 -11.60 -37.61 -1.06
C ALA A 165 -10.79 -37.59 -2.37
N ALA A 166 -11.47 -37.46 -3.51
CA ALA A 166 -10.81 -37.53 -4.82
C ALA A 166 -9.65 -36.54 -4.99
N SER A 167 -9.81 -35.29 -4.54
CA SER A 167 -8.85 -34.19 -4.73
C SER A 167 -8.38 -33.50 -3.44
N TYR A 168 -8.89 -33.90 -2.29
CA TYR A 168 -8.52 -33.31 -1.00
C TYR A 168 -8.53 -34.38 0.09
N SER A 169 -7.84 -34.10 1.19
CA SER A 169 -7.80 -34.99 2.36
C SER A 169 -7.91 -34.17 3.63
N ARG A 170 -8.53 -34.76 4.65
CA ARG A 170 -8.64 -34.18 5.99
C ARG A 170 -7.57 -34.80 6.89
N VAL A 171 -6.81 -33.94 7.53
CA VAL A 171 -5.74 -34.28 8.47
C VAL A 171 -6.20 -33.92 9.88
N LEU A 172 -6.13 -34.89 10.78
CA LEU A 172 -6.30 -34.66 12.22
C LEU A 172 -4.95 -34.26 12.79
N LEU A 173 -4.91 -33.09 13.44
CA LEU A 173 -3.67 -32.57 14.03
C LEU A 173 -3.29 -33.35 15.28
N LEU A 174 -1.99 -33.47 15.56
CA LEU A 174 -1.48 -34.09 16.80
C LEU A 174 -1.97 -33.40 18.07
N THR A 175 -2.29 -32.11 17.99
CA THR A 175 -2.78 -31.31 19.12
C THR A 175 -4.22 -31.62 19.52
N ASP A 176 -4.97 -32.35 18.69
CA ASP A 176 -6.36 -32.71 18.96
C ASP A 176 -6.48 -33.75 20.09
N ARG A 177 -7.55 -33.67 20.89
CA ARG A 177 -7.81 -34.65 21.97
C ARG A 177 -8.04 -36.07 21.49
N ASN A 178 -8.47 -36.23 20.24
CA ASN A 178 -8.69 -37.54 19.62
C ASN A 178 -7.47 -38.01 18.82
N SER A 179 -6.35 -37.29 18.90
CA SER A 179 -5.10 -37.65 18.25
C SER A 179 -4.18 -38.35 19.25
N ALA A 180 -3.72 -39.53 18.86
CA ALA A 180 -2.78 -40.34 19.60
C ALA A 180 -1.82 -41.01 18.61
N VAL A 181 -0.51 -40.87 18.84
CA VAL A 181 0.55 -41.50 18.04
C VAL A 181 1.60 -42.10 18.94
N ALA A 182 2.25 -43.17 18.49
CA ALA A 182 3.40 -43.73 19.18
C ALA A 182 4.57 -42.73 19.12
N GLY A 183 5.27 -42.57 20.24
CA GLY A 183 6.46 -41.74 20.36
C GLY A 183 7.55 -42.48 21.13
N LEU A 184 8.81 -42.13 20.83
CA LEU A 184 10.00 -42.69 21.44
C LEU A 184 10.83 -41.57 22.04
N ILE A 185 11.21 -41.68 23.31
CA ILE A 185 12.16 -40.75 23.93
C ILE A 185 13.56 -41.12 23.45
N GLN A 186 14.16 -40.32 22.55
CA GLN A 186 15.47 -40.65 21.96
C GLN A 186 16.59 -40.91 22.98
N ARG A 187 16.55 -40.22 24.13
CA ARG A 187 17.60 -40.36 25.16
C ARG A 187 17.57 -41.70 25.88
N THR A 188 16.39 -42.24 26.16
CA THR A 188 16.23 -43.45 26.98
C THR A 188 15.79 -44.65 26.17
N GLY A 189 15.20 -44.44 24.99
CA GLY A 189 14.59 -45.50 24.21
C GLY A 189 13.20 -45.89 24.72
N ASP A 190 12.64 -45.17 25.70
CA ASP A 190 11.32 -45.51 26.23
C ASP A 190 10.23 -45.15 25.22
N GLU A 191 9.33 -46.10 24.98
CA GLU A 191 8.16 -45.93 24.14
C GLU A 191 6.96 -45.44 24.95
N GLY A 192 6.12 -44.61 24.32
CA GLY A 192 4.85 -44.19 24.88
C GLY A 192 3.90 -43.65 23.82
N ILE A 193 2.74 -43.18 24.25
CA ILE A 193 1.70 -42.61 23.40
C ILE A 193 1.66 -41.10 23.59
N VAL A 194 1.95 -40.35 22.52
CA VAL A 194 1.79 -38.91 22.47
C VAL A 194 0.34 -38.58 22.14
N ALA A 195 -0.37 -37.93 23.06
CA ALA A 195 -1.75 -37.51 22.92
C ALA A 195 -1.88 -35.98 22.95
N GLY A 196 -2.80 -35.45 22.14
CA GLY A 196 -3.12 -34.03 22.14
C GLY A 196 -4.05 -33.63 23.28
N MET A 197 -3.89 -32.42 23.81
CA MET A 197 -4.74 -31.89 24.90
C MET A 197 -5.85 -30.93 24.42
N GLY A 198 -6.00 -30.74 23.10
CA GLY A 198 -6.93 -29.76 22.51
C GLY A 198 -6.42 -28.32 22.63
N GLY A 199 -5.10 -28.15 22.63
CA GLY A 199 -4.41 -26.87 22.79
C GLY A 199 -3.02 -26.91 22.14
N ARG A 200 -2.05 -26.16 22.68
CA ARG A 200 -0.67 -26.13 22.13
C ARG A 200 0.27 -27.16 22.78
N THR A 201 -0.26 -28.02 23.63
CA THR A 201 0.53 -28.95 24.45
C THR A 201 0.19 -30.39 24.08
N LEU A 202 1.22 -31.22 24.01
CA LEU A 202 1.13 -32.66 23.86
C LEU A 202 1.51 -33.32 25.19
N GLN A 203 0.89 -34.45 25.49
CA GLN A 203 1.20 -35.25 26.66
C GLN A 203 1.69 -36.63 26.23
N LEU A 204 2.83 -37.07 26.75
CA LEU A 204 3.31 -38.44 26.58
C LEU A 204 2.78 -39.29 27.73
N ASN A 205 1.94 -40.27 27.40
CA ASN A 205 1.31 -41.20 28.33
C ASN A 205 1.81 -42.63 28.08
N PHE A 206 1.56 -43.53 29.04
CA PHE A 206 1.87 -44.96 28.91
C PHE A 206 3.34 -45.25 28.59
N ILE A 207 4.27 -44.56 29.26
CA ILE A 207 5.70 -44.82 29.14
C ILE A 207 5.99 -46.19 29.75
N MET A 208 6.45 -47.14 28.95
CA MET A 208 6.96 -48.41 29.47
C MET A 208 8.35 -48.15 30.03
N ILE A 209 8.47 -48.14 31.36
CA ILE A 209 9.75 -48.11 32.05
C ILE A 209 10.11 -49.57 32.31
N ASP A 210 10.99 -50.13 31.50
CA ASP A 210 11.58 -51.44 31.80
C ASP A 210 12.25 -51.34 33.18
N SER A 211 11.77 -52.15 34.12
CA SER A 211 12.21 -52.20 35.52
C SER A 211 13.41 -53.11 35.71
#